data_AF-A0A7S1EL12-F1
#
_entry.id   AF-A0A7S1EL12-F1
#
_cell.length_a   1.000
_cell.length_b   1.000
_cell.length_c   1.000
_cell.angle_alpha   90.00
_cell.angle_beta   90.00
_cell.angle_gamma   90.00
#
_symmetry.space_group_name_H-M   'P 1'
#
loop_
_entity.id
_entity.type
_entity.pdbx_description
1 polymer ?
#
loop_
_entity_poly.entity_id
_entity_poly.type
_entity_poly.pdbx_seq_one_letter_code
_entity_poly.pdbx_strand_id
1 'polypeptide(L)'
;PIDRIEFSARASNLLALSRARTSLLQHAANLALEVRRATAALRMRELETVLRLSRAAEFRDPETGAHILRMAHYAQLIGRRLGLPDDELDLLLHAAPLHDIGKVGIPDHILLKPGKLTPDE
;
A
#
# COMPACT_ATOMS: atom_id res chain seq x y z
N PRO A 1 18.82 -60.71 -11.69
CA PRO A 1 19.58 -60.23 -10.51
C PRO A 1 19.69 -58.70 -10.55
N ILE A 2 19.37 -58.00 -9.47
CA ILE A 2 19.53 -56.54 -9.40
C ILE A 2 21.02 -56.22 -9.23
N ASP A 3 21.58 -55.39 -10.10
CA ASP A 3 22.93 -54.84 -9.90
C ASP A 3 22.89 -53.86 -8.72
N ARG A 4 23.57 -54.21 -7.62
CA ARG A 4 23.61 -53.40 -6.40
C ARG A 4 24.28 -52.05 -6.62
N ILE A 5 25.26 -51.96 -7.51
CA ILE A 5 25.99 -50.72 -7.79
C ILE A 5 25.06 -49.76 -8.51
N GLU A 6 24.38 -50.24 -9.55
CA GLU A 6 23.41 -49.44 -10.31
C GLU A 6 22.23 -49.00 -9.44
N PHE A 7 21.68 -49.91 -8.62
CA PHE A 7 20.58 -49.60 -7.72
C PHE A 7 20.97 -48.53 -6.69
N SER A 8 22.13 -48.68 -6.04
CA SER A 8 22.63 -47.73 -5.04
C SER A 8 22.88 -46.33 -5.65
N ALA A 9 23.46 -46.28 -6.85
CA ALA A 9 23.70 -45.03 -7.56
C ALA A 9 22.38 -44.32 -7.91
N ARG A 10 21.37 -45.05 -8.42
CA ARG A 10 20.05 -44.49 -8.72
C ARG A 10 19.31 -44.00 -7.48
N ALA A 11 19.31 -44.79 -6.41
CA ALA A 11 18.70 -44.40 -5.14
C ALA A 11 19.35 -43.14 -4.57
N SER A 12 20.68 -43.04 -4.60
CA SER A 12 21.42 -41.87 -4.16
C SER A 12 21.09 -40.63 -4.99
N ASN A 13 21.03 -40.76 -6.32
CA ASN A 13 20.66 -39.67 -7.22
C ASN A 13 19.22 -39.19 -6.98
N LEU A 14 18.27 -40.10 -6.81
CA LEU A 14 16.87 -39.75 -6.51
C LEU A 14 16.73 -39.05 -5.16
N LEU A 15 17.47 -39.49 -4.13
CA LEU A 15 17.50 -38.83 -2.83
C LEU A 15 18.12 -37.44 -2.92
N ALA A 16 19.22 -37.28 -3.66
CA ALA A 16 19.84 -35.98 -3.90
C ALA A 16 18.89 -35.03 -4.63
N LEU A 17 18.21 -35.51 -5.68
CA LEU A 17 17.20 -34.74 -6.42
C LEU A 17 16.02 -34.34 -5.53
N SER A 18 15.52 -35.26 -4.71
CA SER A 18 14.43 -34.97 -3.78
C SER A 18 14.84 -33.89 -2.76
N ARG A 19 16.06 -33.96 -2.21
CA ARG A 19 16.57 -32.93 -1.28
C ARG A 19 16.73 -31.58 -1.97
N ALA A 20 17.28 -31.55 -3.18
CA ALA A 20 17.42 -30.32 -3.96
C ALA A 20 16.05 -29.69 -4.25
N ARG A 21 15.06 -30.49 -4.65
CA ARG A 21 13.68 -30.04 -4.87
C ARG A 21 13.06 -29.46 -3.59
N THR A 22 13.19 -30.14 -2.46
CA THR A 22 12.67 -29.62 -1.17
C THR A 22 13.35 -28.30 -0.80
N SER A 23 14.67 -28.20 -0.98
CA SER A 23 15.43 -26.97 -0.72
C SER A 23 14.96 -25.81 -1.60
N LEU A 24 14.75 -26.06 -2.91
CA LEU A 24 14.22 -25.05 -3.84
C LEU A 24 12.81 -24.57 -3.44
N LEU A 25 11.92 -25.49 -3.07
CA LEU A 25 10.57 -25.13 -2.62
C LEU A 25 10.61 -24.31 -1.33
N GLN A 26 11.48 -24.67 -0.39
CA GLN A 26 11.64 -23.93 0.86
C GLN A 26 12.24 -22.55 0.62
N HIS A 27 13.21 -22.43 -0.28
CA HIS A 27 13.78 -21.14 -0.67
C HIS A 27 12.75 -20.26 -1.38
N ALA A 28 11.95 -20.82 -2.30
CA ALA A 28 10.87 -20.10 -2.97
C ALA A 28 9.81 -19.58 -1.97
N ALA A 29 9.45 -20.40 -0.97
CA ALA A 29 8.52 -20.00 0.09
C ALA A 29 9.09 -18.87 0.96
N ASN A 30 10.38 -18.93 1.31
CA ASN A 30 11.05 -17.87 2.07
C ASN A 30 11.10 -16.57 1.28
N LEU A 31 11.50 -16.63 0.00
CA LEU A 31 11.55 -15.45 -0.87
C LEU A 31 10.16 -14.83 -1.04
N ALA A 32 9.12 -15.63 -1.24
CA ALA A 32 7.74 -15.14 -1.32
C ALA A 32 7.30 -14.43 -0.03
N LEU A 33 7.73 -14.91 1.14
CA LEU A 33 7.47 -14.23 2.41
C LEU A 33 8.23 -12.91 2.52
N GLU A 34 9.50 -12.86 2.12
CA GLU A 34 10.30 -11.64 2.13
C GLU A 34 9.72 -10.58 1.20
N VAL A 35 9.33 -10.96 -0.02
CA VAL A 35 8.65 -10.06 -0.97
C VAL A 35 7.37 -9.51 -0.34
N ARG A 36 6.50 -10.35 0.22
CA ARG A 36 5.27 -9.89 0.89
C ARG A 36 5.56 -8.88 2.00
N ARG A 37 6.57 -9.13 2.83
CA ARG A 37 6.97 -8.22 3.92
C ARG A 37 7.49 -6.89 3.39
N ALA A 38 8.36 -6.93 2.38
CA ALA A 38 8.91 -5.73 1.75
C ALA A 38 7.81 -4.89 1.09
N THR A 39 6.89 -5.51 0.35
CA THR A 39 5.74 -4.83 -0.27
C THR A 39 4.81 -4.21 0.78
N ALA A 40 4.52 -4.91 1.88
CA ALA A 40 3.71 -4.37 2.96
C ALA A 40 4.38 -3.16 3.64
N ALA A 41 5.70 -3.22 3.87
CA ALA A 41 6.46 -2.12 4.44
C ALA A 41 6.50 -0.90 3.51
N LEU A 42 6.62 -1.11 2.19
CA LEU A 42 6.53 -0.04 1.20
C LEU A 42 5.16 0.65 1.22
N ARG A 43 4.07 -0.12 1.20
CA ARG A 43 2.70 0.43 1.30
C ARG A 43 2.48 1.24 2.57
N MET A 44 2.96 0.76 3.72
CA MET A 44 2.84 1.51 4.97
C MET A 44 3.58 2.86 4.92
N ARG A 45 4.79 2.88 4.34
CA ARG A 45 5.56 4.12 4.17
C ARG A 45 4.89 5.09 3.21
N GLU A 46 4.36 4.59 2.10
CA GLU A 46 3.62 5.40 1.13
C GLU A 46 2.40 6.06 1.78
N LEU A 47 1.60 5.29 2.52
CA LEU A 47 0.45 5.81 3.26
C LEU A 47 0.86 6.86 4.30
N GLU A 48 1.95 6.63 5.03
CA GLU A 48 2.48 7.60 5.99
C GLU A 48 2.92 8.91 5.30
N THR A 49 3.59 8.81 4.15
CA THR A 49 3.97 9.99 3.35
C THR A 49 2.75 10.76 2.88
N VAL A 50 1.74 10.07 2.35
CA VAL A 50 0.46 10.67 1.93
C VAL A 50 -0.18 11.44 3.09
N LEU A 51 -0.31 10.81 4.26
CA LEU A 51 -0.91 11.45 5.44
C LEU A 51 -0.12 12.67 5.91
N ARG A 52 1.21 12.62 5.87
CA ARG A 52 2.06 13.76 6.24
C ARG A 52 1.92 14.93 5.26
N LEU A 53 1.86 14.64 3.96
CA LEU A 53 1.65 15.65 2.92
C LEU A 53 0.27 16.30 3.04
N SER A 54 -0.78 15.51 3.24
CA SER A 54 -2.14 16.04 3.45
C SER A 54 -2.20 16.93 4.70
N ARG A 55 -1.57 16.53 5.81
CA ARG A 55 -1.48 17.38 7.01
C ARG A 55 -0.68 18.67 6.77
N ALA A 56 0.35 18.63 5.94
CA ALA A 56 1.12 19.82 5.60
C ALA A 56 0.28 20.81 4.76
N ALA A 57 -0.56 20.30 3.85
CA ALA A 57 -1.54 21.12 3.13
C ALA A 57 -2.56 21.77 4.08
N GLU A 58 -3.02 21.01 5.07
CA GLU A 58 -3.95 21.49 6.09
C GLU A 58 -3.29 22.42 7.12
N PHE A 59 -1.98 22.45 7.31
CA PHE A 59 -1.39 23.37 8.31
C PHE A 59 -1.66 24.85 7.99
N ARG A 60 -2.00 25.15 6.73
CA ARG A 60 -2.41 26.48 6.25
C ARG A 60 -3.93 26.69 6.32
N ASP A 61 -4.70 25.69 6.74
CA ASP A 61 -6.15 25.68 6.87
C ASP A 61 -6.50 25.41 8.36
N PRO A 62 -7.52 26.06 8.96
CA PRO A 62 -7.92 25.76 10.34
C PRO A 62 -8.42 24.32 10.58
N GLU A 63 -8.64 23.50 9.54
CA GLU A 63 -9.03 22.10 9.72
C GLU A 63 -7.88 21.21 10.22
N THR A 64 -8.20 20.33 11.17
CA THR A 64 -7.22 19.44 11.81
C THR A 64 -7.04 18.15 11.01
N GLY A 65 -5.87 17.51 11.09
CA GLY A 65 -5.62 16.20 10.46
C GLY A 65 -6.55 15.04 10.88
N ALA A 66 -7.42 15.25 11.86
CA ALA A 66 -8.52 14.34 12.18
C ALA A 66 -9.67 14.42 11.16
N HIS A 67 -9.89 15.58 10.53
CA HIS A 67 -10.85 15.77 9.44
C HIS A 67 -10.53 14.85 8.25
N ILE A 68 -9.27 14.87 7.79
CA ILE A 68 -8.79 14.05 6.67
C ILE A 68 -9.18 12.57 6.85
N LEU A 69 -8.89 12.01 8.04
CA LEU A 69 -9.17 10.61 8.33
C LEU A 69 -10.67 10.31 8.40
N ARG A 70 -11.48 11.25 8.92
CA ARG A 70 -12.95 11.09 8.92
C ARG A 70 -13.49 11.06 7.49
N MET A 71 -13.05 11.98 6.64
CA MET A 71 -13.49 12.02 5.23
C MET A 71 -13.12 10.75 4.47
N ALA A 72 -11.92 10.21 4.70
CA ALA A 72 -11.51 8.94 4.12
C ALA A 72 -12.44 7.78 4.53
N HIS A 73 -12.78 7.68 5.83
CA HIS A 73 -13.71 6.66 6.30
C HIS A 73 -15.14 6.88 5.77
N TYR A 74 -15.60 8.13 5.64
CA TYR A 74 -16.91 8.41 5.06
C TYR A 74 -16.96 8.01 3.58
N ALA A 75 -15.93 8.33 2.79
CA ALA A 75 -15.84 7.92 1.40
C ALA A 75 -15.90 6.39 1.26
N GLN A 76 -15.14 5.67 2.09
CA GLN A 76 -15.16 4.21 2.11
C GLN A 76 -16.54 3.66 2.52
N LEU A 77 -17.18 4.23 3.54
CA LEU A 77 -18.50 3.80 4.01
C LEU A 77 -19.58 4.00 2.94
N ILE A 78 -19.53 5.13 2.24
CA ILE A 78 -20.43 5.45 1.12
C ILE A 78 -20.18 4.47 -0.02
N GLY A 79 -18.92 4.27 -0.43
CA GLY A 79 -18.55 3.32 -1.47
C GLY A 79 -19.03 1.90 -1.17
N ARG A 80 -18.89 1.46 0.09
CA ARG A 80 -19.37 0.15 0.53
C ARG A 80 -20.88 0.04 0.37
N ARG A 81 -21.62 1.10 0.70
CA ARG A 81 -23.08 1.12 0.56
C ARG A 81 -23.55 1.12 -0.89
N LEU A 82 -22.71 1.60 -1.80
CA LEU A 82 -22.90 1.58 -3.26
C LEU A 82 -22.50 0.24 -3.90
N GLY A 83 -21.88 -0.67 -3.14
CA GLY A 83 -21.48 -1.99 -3.64
C GLY A 83 -20.16 -1.97 -4.42
N LEU A 84 -19.28 -1.00 -4.16
CA LEU A 84 -17.94 -1.00 -4.74
C LEU A 84 -17.11 -2.19 -4.22
N PRO A 85 -16.22 -2.76 -5.06
CA PRO A 85 -15.37 -3.86 -4.66
C PRO A 85 -14.30 -3.42 -3.64
N ASP A 86 -13.78 -4.38 -2.86
CA ASP A 86 -12.90 -4.09 -1.72
C ASP A 86 -11.62 -3.33 -2.10
N ASP A 87 -11.11 -3.54 -3.32
CA ASP A 87 -9.95 -2.83 -3.85
C ASP A 87 -10.25 -1.34 -4.10
N GLU A 88 -11.45 -1.01 -4.60
CA GLU A 88 -11.90 0.38 -4.71
C GLU A 88 -12.17 1.01 -3.33
N LEU A 89 -12.67 0.23 -2.37
CA LEU A 89 -12.87 0.71 -1.00
C LEU A 89 -11.54 1.04 -0.29
N ASP A 90 -10.52 0.23 -0.49
CA ASP A 90 -9.15 0.51 -0.02
C ASP A 90 -8.57 1.73 -0.74
N LEU A 91 -8.81 1.84 -2.04
CA LEU A 91 -8.38 3.01 -2.82
C LEU A 91 -9.00 4.29 -2.27
N LEU A 92 -10.31 4.31 -2.02
CA LEU A 92 -10.99 5.47 -1.43
C LEU A 92 -10.41 5.85 -0.07
N LEU A 93 -10.15 4.86 0.79
CA LEU A 93 -9.59 5.08 2.12
C LEU A 93 -8.20 5.73 2.07
N HIS A 94 -7.37 5.36 1.09
CA HIS A 94 -6.01 5.86 0.97
C HIS A 94 -5.89 7.12 0.11
N ALA A 95 -6.78 7.33 -0.87
CA ALA A 95 -6.73 8.44 -1.80
C ALA A 95 -7.52 9.67 -1.35
N ALA A 96 -8.66 9.50 -0.66
CA ALA A 96 -9.46 10.62 -0.16
C ALA A 96 -8.68 11.63 0.70
N PRO A 97 -7.69 11.22 1.51
CA PRO A 97 -6.81 12.15 2.21
C PRO A 97 -6.10 13.19 1.33
N LEU A 98 -5.88 12.88 0.05
CA LEU A 98 -5.13 13.73 -0.88
C LEU A 98 -5.98 14.81 -1.56
N HIS A 99 -7.31 14.84 -1.38
CA HIS A 99 -8.20 15.71 -2.16
C HIS A 99 -7.78 17.19 -2.14
N ASP A 100 -7.25 17.67 -1.01
CA ASP A 100 -6.87 19.06 -0.78
C ASP A 100 -5.35 19.31 -0.83
N ILE A 101 -4.54 18.34 -1.26
CA ILE A 101 -3.07 18.49 -1.36
C ILE A 101 -2.67 19.67 -2.27
N GLY A 102 -3.53 20.02 -3.23
CA GLY A 102 -3.31 21.13 -4.15
C GLY A 102 -3.23 22.51 -3.46
N LYS A 103 -3.82 22.65 -2.25
CA LYS A 103 -3.77 23.91 -1.48
C LYS A 103 -2.34 24.37 -1.17
N VAL A 104 -1.36 23.45 -1.16
CA VAL A 104 0.07 23.77 -0.98
C VAL A 104 0.57 24.79 -2.01
N GLY A 105 0.05 24.76 -3.25
CA GLY A 105 0.45 25.68 -4.32
C GLY A 105 -0.26 27.02 -4.32
N ILE A 106 -1.29 27.22 -3.49
CA ILE A 106 -2.11 28.44 -3.50
C ILE A 106 -1.40 29.54 -2.68
N PRO A 107 -1.29 30.78 -3.18
CA PRO A 107 -0.75 31.90 -2.40
C PRO A 107 -1.58 32.21 -1.14
N ASP A 108 -0.92 32.59 -0.03
CA ASP A 108 -1.61 32.88 1.25
C ASP A 108 -2.67 33.98 1.12
N HIS A 109 -2.43 35.01 0.31
CA HIS A 109 -3.39 36.11 0.13
C HIS A 109 -4.69 35.68 -0.58
N ILE A 110 -4.69 34.54 -1.26
CA ILE A 110 -5.87 33.89 -1.83
C ILE A 110 -6.47 32.92 -0.80
N LEU A 111 -5.65 32.00 -0.28
CA LEU A 111 -6.09 30.91 0.60
C LEU A 111 -6.66 31.41 1.95
N LEU A 112 -6.05 32.45 2.52
CA LEU A 112 -6.39 32.98 3.84
C LEU A 112 -7.24 34.26 3.79
N LYS A 113 -7.76 34.62 2.60
CA LYS A 113 -8.53 35.86 2.42
C LYS A 113 -9.80 35.83 3.29
N PRO A 114 -9.99 36.79 4.21
CA PRO A 114 -11.24 36.88 4.96
C PRO A 114 -12.32 37.53 4.08
N GLY A 115 -12.98 36.73 3.25
CA GLY A 115 -14.06 37.19 2.38
C GLY A 115 -14.18 36.40 1.08
N LYS A 116 -15.08 36.83 0.19
CA LYS A 116 -15.22 36.20 -1.13
C LYS A 116 -14.02 36.52 -2.02
N LEU A 117 -13.64 35.55 -2.84
CA LEU A 117 -12.70 35.77 -3.94
C LEU A 117 -13.33 36.70 -4.99
N THR A 118 -12.49 37.46 -5.68
CA THR A 118 -12.87 38.20 -6.89
C THR A 118 -12.86 37.24 -8.10
N PRO A 119 -13.38 37.64 -9.27
CA PRO A 119 -13.35 36.78 -10.46
C PRO A 119 -11.94 36.45 -10.99
N ASP A 120 -10.95 37.30 -10.68
CA ASP A 120 -9.56 37.15 -11.12
C ASP A 120 -8.69 36.38 -10.09
N GLU A 121 -9.27 36.02 -8.95
CA GLU A 121 -8.68 35.25 -7.86
C GLU A 121 -9.21 33.80 -7.87
#